data_AF-A0A929CM17-F1
#
_entry.id   AF-A0A929CM17-F1
#
_cell.length_a   1.000
_cell.length_b   1.000
_cell.length_c   1.000
_cell.angle_alpha   90.00
_cell.angle_beta   90.00
_cell.angle_gamma   90.00
#
_symmetry.space_group_name_H-M   'P 1'
#
loop_
_entity.id
_entity.type
_entity.pdbx_description
1 polymer ?
#
loop_
_entity_poly.entity_id
_entity_poly.type
_entity_poly.pdbx_seq_one_letter_code
_entity_poly.pdbx_strand_id
1 'polypeptide(L)'
;MKRILYIISIVFIVSCNSTEEKKINQDLSTKNEIPAFAGIKPNRYNVAFLIMDGTFNTELTAPFDIFQHTIFRDGIKAMNVFTVANTDNAIVTFEGMRILPDYNYLADSLPKIDILVVPSAEHHLDTDLEDDLMINFVKKVDKEAQFVTSHCDGAFVLAKAGVLNNSVSTTFPSDIDKMRVMFP
;
A
#
# COMPACT_ATOMS: atom_id res chain seq x y z
N MET A 1 -25.09 9.08 -75.98
CA MET A 1 -25.85 9.23 -74.71
C MET A 1 -26.11 7.85 -74.13
N LYS A 2 -25.35 7.46 -73.10
CA LYS A 2 -25.75 6.65 -71.93
C LYS A 2 -24.48 6.31 -71.16
N ARG A 3 -24.29 7.06 -70.07
CA ARG A 3 -23.25 6.97 -69.05
C ARG A 3 -23.54 5.78 -68.12
N ILE A 4 -22.47 5.28 -67.49
CA ILE A 4 -22.40 4.51 -66.22
C ILE A 4 -22.36 2.98 -66.36
N LEU A 5 -21.47 2.39 -65.53
CA LEU A 5 -21.05 0.97 -65.38
C LEU A 5 -20.12 0.49 -66.53
N TYR A 6 -18.81 0.36 -66.38
CA TYR A 6 -18.07 -0.27 -65.28
C TYR A 6 -16.70 0.40 -65.10
N ILE A 7 -16.55 1.12 -63.99
CA ILE A 7 -15.26 1.51 -63.40
C ILE A 7 -14.75 0.29 -62.62
N ILE A 8 -14.36 -0.79 -63.31
CA ILE A 8 -13.65 -1.93 -62.72
C ILE A 8 -12.81 -2.55 -63.84
N SER A 9 -11.55 -2.13 -64.01
CA SER A 9 -10.48 -3.00 -64.56
C SER A 9 -9.11 -2.37 -64.79
N ILE A 10 -8.89 -1.07 -64.56
CA ILE A 10 -7.56 -0.49 -64.81
C ILE A 10 -7.13 0.39 -63.64
N VAL A 11 -6.57 -0.25 -62.61
CA VAL A 11 -5.35 0.25 -61.94
C VAL A 11 -4.50 -0.98 -61.61
N PHE A 12 -3.78 -1.42 -62.64
CA PHE A 12 -2.64 -2.32 -62.52
C PHE A 12 -1.49 -1.54 -61.87
N ILE A 13 -0.95 -2.10 -60.79
CA ILE A 13 0.46 -2.09 -60.39
C ILE A 13 1.13 -0.71 -60.24
N VAL A 14 1.14 -0.18 -59.02
CA VAL A 14 2.34 0.46 -58.46
C VAL A 14 2.61 -0.17 -57.10
N SER A 15 3.25 -1.34 -57.16
CA SER A 15 3.94 -1.94 -56.03
C SER A 15 5.32 -1.30 -55.96
N CYS A 16 5.47 -0.28 -55.11
CA CYS A 16 6.77 0.14 -54.62
C CYS A 16 6.92 -0.41 -53.21
N ASN A 17 7.40 -1.66 -53.16
CA ASN A 17 7.89 -2.30 -51.95
C ASN A 17 9.32 -1.79 -51.71
N SER A 18 9.45 -0.65 -51.03
CA SER A 18 10.72 -0.26 -50.38
C SER A 18 10.56 -0.53 -48.89
N THR A 19 10.71 -1.81 -48.52
CA THR A 19 10.87 -2.22 -47.12
C THR A 19 12.28 -1.84 -46.69
N GLU A 20 12.46 -0.61 -46.24
CA GLU A 20 13.52 -0.35 -45.26
C GLU A 20 13.09 -1.05 -43.98
N GLU A 21 13.63 -2.25 -43.74
CA GLU A 21 13.65 -2.85 -42.42
C GLU A 21 14.42 -1.92 -41.47
N LYS A 22 13.73 -0.94 -40.89
CA LYS A 22 14.13 -0.40 -39.60
C LYS A 22 14.07 -1.57 -38.63
N LYS A 23 15.22 -2.18 -38.36
CA LYS A 23 15.45 -2.98 -37.15
C LYS A 23 15.15 -2.08 -35.96
N ILE A 24 13.88 -2.07 -35.54
CA ILE A 24 13.51 -1.66 -34.20
C ILE A 24 14.06 -2.79 -33.33
N ASN A 25 15.30 -2.61 -32.85
CA ASN A 25 15.74 -3.25 -31.63
C ASN A 25 14.86 -2.64 -30.52
N GLN A 26 13.63 -3.14 -30.40
CA GLN A 26 12.82 -2.95 -29.22
C GLN A 26 13.37 -3.94 -28.19
N ASP A 27 14.47 -3.52 -27.57
CA ASP A 27 14.70 -3.88 -26.19
C ASP A 27 13.57 -3.25 -25.37
N LEU A 28 12.42 -3.92 -25.35
CA LEU A 28 11.25 -3.63 -24.51
C LEU A 28 11.48 -4.15 -23.08
N SER A 29 12.73 -4.23 -22.63
CA SER A 29 13.08 -4.47 -21.23
C SER A 29 13.38 -3.17 -20.47
N THR A 30 12.80 -2.04 -20.89
CA THR A 30 12.54 -0.96 -19.94
C THR A 30 11.51 -1.47 -18.93
N LYS A 31 11.97 -2.15 -17.89
CA LYS A 31 11.24 -2.23 -16.62
C LYS A 31 10.81 -0.80 -16.33
N ASN A 32 9.51 -0.52 -16.41
CA ASN A 32 8.97 0.71 -15.85
C ASN A 32 9.23 0.60 -14.34
N GLU A 33 10.39 1.08 -13.90
CA GLU A 33 10.71 1.20 -12.50
C GLU A 33 9.67 2.15 -11.93
N ILE A 34 8.74 1.58 -11.16
CA ILE A 34 7.82 2.36 -10.34
C ILE A 34 8.72 3.28 -9.50
N PRO A 35 8.49 4.61 -9.49
CA PRO A 35 9.34 5.52 -8.74
C PRO A 35 9.43 5.04 -7.30
N ALA A 36 10.64 4.72 -6.85
CA ALA A 36 10.87 4.29 -5.47
C ALA A 36 10.45 5.40 -4.51
N PHE A 37 9.98 5.00 -3.32
CA PHE A 37 9.71 5.90 -2.21
C PHE A 37 10.79 6.98 -2.10
N ALA A 38 10.40 8.25 -2.07
CA ALA A 38 11.31 9.41 -2.14
C ALA A 38 12.28 9.54 -0.94
N GLY A 39 12.23 8.58 -0.02
CA GLY A 39 13.12 8.40 1.10
C GLY A 39 12.75 9.27 2.31
N ILE A 40 13.47 9.01 3.39
CA ILE A 40 13.29 9.66 4.69
C ILE A 40 13.97 11.03 4.71
N LYS A 41 13.22 12.09 5.05
CA LYS A 41 13.79 13.41 5.32
C LYS A 41 14.14 13.55 6.80
N PRO A 42 15.30 14.14 7.15
CA PRO A 42 15.69 14.33 8.53
C PRO A 42 14.75 15.31 9.26
N ASN A 43 14.75 15.26 10.60
CA ASN A 43 13.96 16.12 11.48
C ASN A 43 12.43 16.03 11.26
N ARG A 44 11.93 14.88 10.81
CA ARG A 44 10.51 14.55 10.67
C ARG A 44 10.18 13.32 11.50
N TYR A 45 8.90 13.16 11.88
CA TYR A 45 8.45 11.89 12.43
C TYR A 45 8.31 10.86 11.31
N ASN A 46 8.67 9.62 11.58
CA ASN A 46 8.45 8.50 10.66
C ASN A 46 7.15 7.79 11.02
N VAL A 47 6.17 7.84 10.10
CA VAL A 47 4.84 7.27 10.26
C VAL A 47 4.71 6.10 9.31
N ALA A 48 4.68 4.90 9.86
CA ALA A 48 4.52 3.66 9.10
C ALA A 48 3.05 3.22 9.12
N PHE A 49 2.53 2.89 7.94
CA PHE A 49 1.24 2.23 7.77
C PHE A 49 1.45 0.76 7.45
N LEU A 50 1.01 -0.12 8.34
CA LEU A 50 1.02 -1.56 8.08
C LEU A 50 -0.06 -1.88 7.05
N ILE A 51 0.35 -2.39 5.88
CA ILE A 51 -0.55 -2.82 4.82
C ILE A 51 -0.35 -4.29 4.48
N MET A 52 -1.43 -4.91 4.04
CA MET A 52 -1.51 -6.30 3.60
C MET A 52 -2.68 -6.51 2.65
N ASP A 53 -2.79 -7.70 2.06
CA ASP A 53 -3.99 -8.08 1.32
C ASP A 53 -5.23 -7.93 2.21
N GLY A 54 -6.32 -7.43 1.64
CA GLY A 54 -7.56 -7.17 2.38
C GLY A 54 -7.56 -5.91 3.25
N THR A 55 -6.50 -5.09 3.27
CA THR A 55 -6.52 -3.78 3.97
C THR A 55 -7.67 -2.91 3.46
N PHE A 56 -8.45 -2.28 4.35
CA PHE A 56 -9.56 -1.40 3.95
C PHE A 56 -9.06 -0.02 3.47
N ASN A 57 -9.50 0.40 2.29
CA ASN A 57 -8.96 1.59 1.62
C ASN A 57 -9.10 2.88 2.43
N THR A 58 -10.26 3.12 3.03
CA THR A 58 -10.50 4.38 3.76
C THR A 58 -9.72 4.44 5.06
N GLU A 59 -9.53 3.30 5.71
CA GLU A 59 -8.79 3.18 6.97
C GLU A 59 -7.27 3.36 6.80
N LEU A 60 -6.79 3.17 5.57
CA LEU A 60 -5.45 3.52 5.13
C LEU A 60 -5.39 4.96 4.63
N THR A 61 -6.14 5.30 3.58
CA THR A 61 -5.94 6.54 2.80
C THR A 61 -6.32 7.81 3.56
N ALA A 62 -7.42 7.81 4.31
CA ALA A 62 -7.84 9.01 5.05
C ALA A 62 -6.82 9.47 6.10
N PRO A 63 -6.32 8.61 7.02
CA PRO A 63 -5.24 9.01 7.93
C PRO A 63 -3.94 9.26 7.19
N PHE A 64 -3.60 8.48 6.15
CA PHE A 64 -2.39 8.70 5.35
C PHE A 64 -2.33 10.13 4.79
N ASP A 65 -3.44 10.63 4.23
CA ASP A 65 -3.57 12.01 3.74
C ASP A 65 -3.33 13.04 4.85
N ILE A 66 -3.91 12.83 6.03
CA ILE A 66 -3.73 13.73 7.18
C ILE A 66 -2.26 13.80 7.61
N PHE A 67 -1.61 12.65 7.79
CA PHE A 67 -0.19 12.61 8.18
C PHE A 67 0.71 13.18 7.08
N GLN A 68 0.41 12.91 5.80
CA GLN A 68 1.20 13.39 4.68
C GLN A 68 1.10 14.92 4.56
N HIS A 69 -0.10 15.46 4.74
CA HIS A 69 -0.34 16.91 4.62
C HIS A 69 0.34 17.74 5.72
N THR A 70 0.88 17.13 6.78
CA THR A 70 1.67 17.84 7.80
C THR A 70 2.83 18.63 7.21
N ILE A 71 3.39 18.21 6.07
CA ILE A 71 4.50 18.92 5.40
C ILE A 71 4.10 20.30 4.86
N PHE A 72 2.80 20.56 4.72
CA PHE A 72 2.24 21.82 4.21
C PHE A 72 1.63 22.69 5.33
N ARG A 73 1.87 22.35 6.60
CA ARG A 73 1.25 23.03 7.75
C ARG A 73 2.30 23.64 8.68
N ASP A 74 2.17 24.94 8.91
CA ASP A 74 3.00 25.65 9.87
C ASP A 74 2.65 25.23 11.31
N GLY A 75 3.68 25.17 12.17
CA GLY A 75 3.51 24.81 13.58
C GLY A 75 3.24 23.32 13.85
N ILE A 76 3.17 22.48 12.82
CA ILE A 76 3.08 21.02 12.94
C ILE A 76 4.41 20.41 12.53
N LYS A 77 4.94 19.48 13.33
CA LYS A 77 6.15 18.75 12.95
C LYS A 77 5.83 17.87 11.73
N ALA A 78 6.50 18.17 10.62
CA ALA A 78 6.38 17.42 9.37
C ALA A 78 6.70 15.93 9.56
N MET A 79 6.08 15.09 8.72
CA MET A 79 6.18 13.64 8.81
C MET A 79 6.66 13.01 7.50
N ASN A 80 7.41 11.93 7.60
CA ASN A 80 7.67 10.99 6.52
C ASN A 80 6.61 9.89 6.66
N VAL A 81 5.69 9.81 5.70
CA VAL A 81 4.61 8.82 5.73
C VAL A 81 4.91 7.77 4.67
N PHE A 82 4.89 6.51 5.07
CA PHE A 82 5.21 5.38 4.20
C PHE A 82 4.44 4.13 4.62
N THR A 83 4.35 3.18 3.70
CA THR A 83 3.73 1.88 3.89
C THR A 83 4.76 0.80 4.17
N VAL A 84 4.38 -0.20 4.96
CA VAL A 84 5.19 -1.38 5.26
C VAL A 84 4.36 -2.65 5.09
N ALA A 85 4.94 -3.68 4.49
CA ALA A 85 4.34 -5.01 4.34
C ALA A 85 5.40 -6.11 4.53
N ASN A 86 4.99 -7.39 4.54
CA ASN A 86 5.93 -8.53 4.57
C ASN A 86 6.42 -8.96 3.16
N THR A 87 6.14 -8.14 2.14
CA THR A 87 6.30 -8.49 0.74
C THR A 87 6.75 -7.26 -0.05
N ASP A 88 7.48 -7.50 -1.14
CA ASP A 88 7.81 -6.48 -2.15
C ASP A 88 6.77 -6.44 -3.28
N ASN A 89 5.81 -7.37 -3.28
CA ASN A 89 4.74 -7.39 -4.25
C ASN A 89 3.63 -6.42 -3.85
N ALA A 90 2.88 -5.94 -4.83
CA ALA A 90 1.69 -5.14 -4.56
C ALA A 90 0.66 -5.97 -3.79
N ILE A 91 0.11 -5.40 -2.72
CA ILE A 91 -1.06 -5.93 -2.03
C ILE A 91 -2.33 -5.53 -2.76
N VAL A 92 -3.41 -6.25 -2.54
CA VAL A 92 -4.76 -5.92 -3.00
C VAL A 92 -5.61 -5.59 -1.78
N THR A 93 -5.99 -4.31 -1.65
CA THR A 93 -6.94 -3.86 -0.63
C THR A 93 -8.30 -4.54 -0.78
N PHE A 94 -9.12 -4.52 0.27
CA PHE A 94 -10.44 -5.16 0.25
C PHE A 94 -11.31 -4.70 -0.93
N GLU A 95 -11.30 -3.40 -1.24
CA GLU A 95 -12.07 -2.83 -2.35
C GLU A 95 -11.32 -2.84 -3.70
N GLY A 96 -10.16 -3.52 -3.78
CA GLY A 96 -9.50 -3.89 -5.04
C GLY A 96 -8.41 -2.94 -5.54
N MET A 97 -8.00 -1.91 -4.79
CA MET A 97 -6.80 -1.12 -5.10
C MET A 97 -5.53 -1.96 -4.93
N ARG A 98 -4.60 -1.81 -5.88
CA ARG A 98 -3.27 -2.41 -5.80
C ARG A 98 -2.26 -1.39 -5.29
N ILE A 99 -1.59 -1.70 -4.17
CA ILE A 99 -0.66 -0.78 -3.51
C ILE A 99 0.70 -1.48 -3.40
N LEU A 100 1.74 -0.84 -3.95
CA LEU A 100 3.11 -1.31 -3.76
C LEU A 100 3.62 -0.82 -2.40
N PRO A 101 4.10 -1.70 -1.51
CA PRO A 101 4.69 -1.29 -0.24
C PRO A 101 5.98 -0.48 -0.45
N ASP A 102 6.21 0.53 0.40
CA ASP A 102 7.46 1.29 0.37
C ASP A 102 8.63 0.51 1.01
N TYR A 103 8.32 -0.35 1.99
CA TYR A 103 9.29 -1.23 2.64
C TYR A 103 8.71 -2.62 2.90
N ASN A 104 9.56 -3.62 2.77
CA ASN A 104 9.34 -4.97 3.25
C ASN A 104 9.93 -5.12 4.67
N TYR A 105 9.10 -5.18 5.71
CA TYR A 105 9.57 -5.21 7.10
C TYR A 105 10.29 -6.51 7.51
N LEU A 106 10.30 -7.53 6.64
CA LEU A 106 11.07 -8.77 6.84
C LEU A 106 12.44 -8.73 6.17
N ALA A 107 12.59 -7.98 5.09
CA ALA A 107 13.80 -7.98 4.26
C ALA A 107 14.63 -6.68 4.39
N ASP A 108 13.97 -5.55 4.64
CA ASP A 108 14.59 -4.24 4.58
C ASP A 108 15.11 -3.75 5.93
N SER A 109 16.11 -2.88 5.86
CA SER A 109 16.46 -2.01 6.98
C SER A 109 15.47 -0.86 7.05
N LEU A 110 14.58 -0.90 8.03
CA LEU A 110 13.61 0.17 8.25
C LEU A 110 14.25 1.39 8.95
N PRO A 111 13.79 2.63 8.64
CA PRO A 111 14.03 3.75 9.53
C PRO A 111 13.34 3.51 10.87
N LYS A 112 13.80 4.18 11.94
CA LYS A 112 13.08 4.16 13.23
C LYS A 112 11.64 4.63 13.00
N ILE A 113 10.65 3.82 13.39
CA ILE A 113 9.23 4.18 13.30
C ILE A 113 8.85 4.93 14.58
N ASP A 114 8.44 6.19 14.45
CA ASP A 114 7.97 6.99 15.59
C ASP A 114 6.47 6.79 15.82
N ILE A 115 5.71 6.53 14.76
CA ILE A 115 4.27 6.30 14.79
C ILE A 115 3.95 5.09 13.91
N LEU A 116 3.33 4.06 14.48
CA LEU A 116 2.78 2.94 13.72
C LEU A 116 1.26 3.06 13.65
N VAL A 117 0.73 2.97 12.44
CA VAL A 117 -0.71 2.94 12.18
C VAL A 117 -1.08 1.57 11.62
N VAL A 118 -2.04 0.90 12.25
CA VAL A 118 -2.60 -0.40 11.83
C VAL A 118 -4.05 -0.20 11.38
N PRO A 119 -4.32 0.03 10.08
CA PRO A 119 -5.66 -0.04 9.52
C PRO A 119 -6.29 -1.42 9.74
N SER A 120 -7.61 -1.56 9.58
CA SER A 120 -8.23 -2.87 9.47
C SER A 120 -7.91 -3.54 8.15
N ALA A 121 -7.90 -4.87 8.18
CA ALA A 121 -7.88 -5.73 7.01
C ALA A 121 -8.92 -6.85 7.18
N GLU A 122 -9.30 -7.47 6.06
CA GLU A 122 -10.34 -8.51 5.96
C GLU A 122 -10.25 -9.60 7.04
N HIS A 123 -9.04 -9.99 7.45
CA HIS A 123 -8.79 -11.12 8.34
C HIS A 123 -8.21 -10.75 9.71
N HIS A 124 -8.31 -9.46 10.11
CA HIS A 124 -7.88 -8.98 11.44
C HIS A 124 -8.70 -9.55 12.61
N LEU A 125 -9.79 -10.26 12.32
CA LEU A 125 -10.63 -10.92 13.31
C LEU A 125 -10.37 -12.44 13.40
N ASP A 126 -9.52 -12.99 12.54
CA ASP A 126 -9.22 -14.42 12.45
C ASP A 126 -7.78 -14.71 11.99
N THR A 127 -7.53 -15.02 10.71
CA THR A 127 -6.30 -15.66 10.26
C THR A 127 -5.07 -14.77 10.37
N ASP A 128 -5.23 -13.45 10.28
CA ASP A 128 -4.10 -12.53 10.44
C ASP A 128 -3.57 -12.54 11.89
N LEU A 129 -4.42 -12.88 12.87
CA LEU A 129 -4.00 -12.99 14.28
C LEU A 129 -3.11 -14.20 14.54
N GLU A 130 -2.97 -15.10 13.58
CA GLU A 130 -2.05 -16.25 13.62
C GLU A 130 -0.76 -15.99 12.82
N ASP A 131 -0.62 -14.83 12.17
CA ASP A 131 0.64 -14.42 11.54
C ASP A 131 1.63 -13.90 12.59
N ASP A 132 2.44 -14.82 13.11
CA ASP A 132 3.52 -14.51 14.06
C ASP A 132 4.51 -13.47 13.52
N LEU A 133 4.73 -13.37 12.20
CA LEU A 133 5.66 -12.41 11.62
C LEU A 133 5.11 -10.99 11.76
N MET A 134 3.84 -10.79 11.40
CA MET A 134 3.16 -9.51 11.62
C MET A 134 3.11 -9.15 13.10
N ILE A 135 2.65 -10.08 13.96
CA ILE A 135 2.47 -9.81 15.39
C ILE A 135 3.81 -9.45 16.05
N ASN A 136 4.89 -10.15 15.70
CA ASN A 136 6.22 -9.83 16.21
C ASN A 136 6.77 -8.52 15.66
N PHE A 137 6.44 -8.16 14.41
CA PHE A 137 6.78 -6.84 13.86
C PHE A 137 6.13 -5.71 14.67
N VAL A 138 4.81 -5.79 14.90
CA VAL A 138 4.07 -4.79 15.69
C VAL A 138 4.64 -4.68 17.10
N LYS A 139 4.88 -5.81 17.77
CA LYS A 139 5.47 -5.86 19.12
C LYS A 139 6.90 -5.31 19.17
N LYS A 140 7.67 -5.44 18.10
CA LYS A 140 9.03 -4.86 18.00
C LYS A 140 8.95 -3.34 17.90
N VAL A 141 8.07 -2.83 17.05
CA VAL A 141 7.90 -1.38 16.84
C VAL A 141 7.39 -0.68 18.10
N ASP A 142 6.43 -1.30 18.80
CA ASP A 142 5.86 -0.77 20.06
C ASP A 142 6.91 -0.41 21.12
N LYS A 143 8.03 -1.15 21.19
CA LYS A 143 9.09 -0.89 22.17
C LYS A 143 9.78 0.46 22.00
N GLU A 144 9.73 1.04 20.80
CA GLU A 144 10.50 2.24 20.44
C GLU A 144 9.65 3.37 19.87
N ALA A 145 8.44 3.05 19.39
CA ALA A 145 7.51 4.01 18.84
C ALA A 145 7.00 4.96 19.93
N GLN A 146 6.76 6.21 19.55
CA GLN A 146 6.11 7.19 20.41
C GLN A 146 4.60 6.92 20.48
N PHE A 147 4.01 6.45 19.37
CA PHE A 147 2.59 6.09 19.29
C PHE A 147 2.40 4.83 18.44
N VAL A 148 1.50 3.95 18.88
CA VAL A 148 0.96 2.86 18.08
C VAL A 148 -0.55 3.01 18.09
N THR A 149 -1.15 3.12 16.91
CA THR A 149 -2.58 3.38 16.75
C THR A 149 -3.20 2.38 15.79
N SER A 150 -4.49 2.13 15.93
CA SER A 150 -5.24 1.29 15.00
C SER A 150 -6.56 1.92 14.59
N HIS A 151 -7.11 1.43 13.47
CA HIS A 151 -8.47 1.74 13.05
C HIS A 151 -9.29 0.45 13.01
N CYS A 152 -10.55 0.54 13.47
CA CYS A 152 -11.50 -0.56 13.39
C CYS A 152 -10.88 -1.86 13.94
N ASP A 153 -10.93 -2.97 13.22
CA ASP A 153 -10.40 -4.26 13.68
C ASP A 153 -8.88 -4.37 13.72
N GLY A 154 -8.13 -3.36 13.25
CA GLY A 154 -6.69 -3.25 13.52
C GLY A 154 -6.36 -3.28 15.01
N ALA A 155 -7.33 -2.97 15.89
CA ALA A 155 -7.18 -3.10 17.33
C ALA A 155 -6.93 -4.55 17.80
N PHE A 156 -7.43 -5.56 17.08
CA PHE A 156 -7.20 -6.98 17.40
C PHE A 156 -5.75 -7.38 17.19
N VAL A 157 -5.08 -6.84 16.17
CA VAL A 157 -3.64 -7.01 15.94
C VAL A 157 -2.84 -6.42 17.11
N LEU A 158 -3.19 -5.20 17.54
CA LEU A 158 -2.53 -4.57 18.68
C LEU A 158 -2.77 -5.33 19.99
N ALA A 159 -3.99 -5.85 20.21
CA ALA A 159 -4.30 -6.68 21.37
C ALA A 159 -3.52 -8.00 21.36
N LYS A 160 -3.49 -8.71 20.23
CA LYS A 160 -2.72 -9.95 20.05
C LYS A 160 -1.22 -9.73 20.27
N ALA A 161 -0.69 -8.59 19.82
CA ALA A 161 0.70 -8.19 20.07
C ALA A 161 1.00 -7.81 21.54
N GLY A 162 -0.05 -7.65 22.36
CA GLY A 162 0.04 -7.23 23.76
C GLY A 162 0.25 -5.73 23.96
N VAL A 163 0.13 -4.93 22.90
CA VAL A 163 0.32 -3.47 22.91
C VAL A 163 -0.77 -2.79 23.74
N LEU A 164 -1.99 -3.35 23.73
CA LEU A 164 -3.13 -2.78 24.44
C LEU A 164 -3.24 -3.23 25.90
N ASN A 165 -2.29 -4.04 26.39
CA ASN A 165 -2.30 -4.49 27.78
C ASN A 165 -2.26 -3.30 28.74
N ASN A 166 -3.22 -3.25 29.67
CA ASN A 166 -3.39 -2.15 30.64
C ASN A 166 -3.72 -0.78 30.02
N SER A 167 -4.14 -0.73 28.75
CA SER A 167 -4.59 0.49 28.08
C SER A 167 -6.10 0.47 27.87
N VAL A 168 -6.72 1.65 27.92
CA VAL A 168 -8.11 1.80 27.48
C VAL A 168 -8.11 1.90 25.96
N SER A 169 -8.82 0.99 25.29
CA SER A 169 -8.89 0.91 23.83
C SER A 169 -10.34 0.72 23.34
N THR A 170 -10.55 0.91 22.04
CA THR A 170 -11.80 0.61 21.34
C THR A 170 -11.49 -0.11 20.03
N THR A 171 -12.50 -0.71 19.42
CA THR A 171 -12.47 -1.33 18.08
C THR A 171 -13.75 -0.96 17.33
N PHE A 172 -14.05 -1.60 16.21
CA PHE A 172 -15.35 -1.48 15.54
C PHE A 172 -16.51 -1.78 16.52
N PRO A 173 -17.61 -1.00 16.50
CA PRO A 173 -18.64 -1.10 17.54
C PRO A 173 -19.24 -2.50 17.75
N SER A 174 -19.40 -3.31 16.69
CA SER A 174 -19.93 -4.68 16.83
C SER A 174 -18.93 -5.68 17.40
N ASP A 175 -17.64 -5.37 17.37
CA ASP A 175 -16.57 -6.30 17.70
C ASP A 175 -15.97 -6.07 19.09
N ILE A 176 -16.47 -5.07 19.83
CA ILE A 176 -16.05 -4.75 21.20
C ILE A 176 -16.17 -5.98 22.11
N ASP A 177 -17.29 -6.69 22.08
CA ASP A 177 -17.50 -7.84 22.97
C ASP A 177 -16.63 -9.03 22.55
N LYS A 178 -16.41 -9.23 21.24
CA LYS A 178 -15.47 -10.25 20.74
C LYS A 178 -14.06 -9.95 21.22
N MET A 179 -13.63 -8.69 21.15
CA MET A 179 -12.31 -8.26 21.62
C MET A 179 -12.11 -8.54 23.12
N ARG A 180 -13.11 -8.23 23.96
CA ARG A 180 -13.08 -8.53 25.40
C ARG A 180 -12.96 -10.02 25.70
N VAL A 181 -13.63 -10.87 24.92
CA VAL A 181 -13.58 -12.32 25.11
C VAL A 181 -12.22 -12.89 24.69
N MET A 182 -11.66 -12.39 23.59
CA MET A 182 -10.37 -12.87 23.07
C MET A 182 -9.18 -12.35 23.88
N PHE A 183 -9.26 -11.12 24.39
CA PHE A 183 -8.18 -10.40 25.08
C PHE A 183 -8.72 -9.74 26.36
N PRO A 184 -8.93 -10.51 27.43
CA PRO A 184 -9.54 -10.02 28.68
C PRO A 184 -8.61 -9.13 29.53
#